data_AF-Q0PRP4-F1
#
_entry.id   AF-Q0PRP4-F1
#
_cell.length_a   1.000
_cell.length_b   1.000
_cell.length_c   1.000
_cell.angle_alpha   90.00
_cell.angle_beta   90.00
_cell.angle_gamma   90.00
#
_symmetry.space_group_name_H-M   'P 1'
#
loop_
_entity.id
_entity.type
_entity.pdbx_description
1 polymer ?
#
loop_
_entity_poly.entity_id
_entity_poly.type
_entity_poly.pdbx_seq_one_letter_code
_entity_poly.pdbx_strand_id
1 'polypeptide(L)' 'GGIVLPSSAEKKPTKGEIIAIGSGSRNSSGERVALTVKAGDKIFYRQWAGTEVEHDNEKYIVMKESDILAVIK' A
#
# COMPACT_ATOMS: atom_id res chain seq x y z
N GLY A 1 20.46 -8.96 -34.50
CA GLY A 1 20.33 -7.87 -33.52
C GLY A 1 19.22 -8.23 -32.57
N GLY A 2 19.57 -8.61 -31.34
CA GLY A 2 18.60 -8.92 -30.30
C GLY A 2 18.08 -7.62 -29.69
N ILE A 3 16.77 -7.42 -29.71
CA ILE A 3 16.14 -6.29 -29.02
C ILE A 3 16.17 -6.63 -27.53
N VAL A 4 17.12 -6.03 -26.81
CA VAL A 4 17.14 -6.04 -25.35
C VAL A 4 16.10 -5.04 -24.91
N LEU A 5 14.96 -5.54 -24.43
CA LEU A 5 14.03 -4.73 -23.64
C LEU A 5 14.80 -4.27 -22.39
N PRO A 6 14.97 -2.95 -22.16
CA PRO A 6 15.56 -2.48 -20.93
C PRO A 6 14.69 -2.98 -19.77
N SER A 7 15.29 -3.70 -18.83
CA SER A 7 14.62 -4.27 -17.66
C SER A 7 14.09 -3.21 -16.67
N SER A 8 14.12 -1.92 -17.02
CA SER A 8 13.73 -0.81 -16.13
C SER A 8 12.23 -0.60 -15.95
N ALA A 9 11.37 -1.48 -16.47
CA ALA A 9 10.01 -1.56 -15.97
C ALA A 9 9.95 -2.56 -14.81
N GLU A 10 10.80 -2.36 -13.79
CA GLU A 10 10.59 -2.92 -12.46
C GLU A 10 9.27 -2.33 -11.96
N LYS A 11 8.17 -3.01 -12.30
CA LYS A 11 6.84 -2.66 -11.83
C LYS A 11 6.92 -2.76 -10.31
N LYS A 12 6.85 -1.61 -9.60
CA LYS A 12 6.81 -1.62 -8.14
C LYS A 12 5.75 -2.64 -7.72
N PRO A 13 6.03 -3.50 -6.73
CA PRO A 13 5.08 -4.52 -6.33
C PRO A 13 3.74 -3.86 -6.02
N THR A 14 2.70 -4.25 -6.74
CA THR A 14 1.33 -3.78 -6.50
C THR A 14 0.65 -4.62 -5.41
N LYS A 15 1.40 -5.52 -4.76
CA LYS A 15 0.94 -6.39 -3.68
C LYS A 15 1.77 -6.12 -2.43
N GLY A 16 1.14 -6.15 -1.28
CA GLY A 16 1.82 -6.03 0.01
C GLY A 16 0.98 -6.62 1.14
N GLU A 17 1.61 -6.77 2.29
CA GLU A 17 0.94 -7.17 3.53
C GLU A 17 0.88 -5.96 4.46
N ILE A 18 -0.24 -5.80 5.14
CA ILE A 18 -0.44 -4.71 6.08
C ILE A 18 0.25 -5.07 7.39
N ILE A 19 1.33 -4.35 7.71
CA ILE A 19 2.04 -4.54 8.99
C ILE A 19 1.40 -3.73 10.12
N ALA A 20 0.88 -2.54 9.81
CA ALA A 20 0.26 -1.65 10.78
C ALA A 20 -0.91 -0.88 10.15
N ILE A 21 -1.93 -0.59 10.96
CA ILE A 21 -3.05 0.26 10.59
C ILE A 21 -3.12 1.48 11.52
N GLY A 22 -3.43 2.64 10.96
CA GLY A 22 -3.72 3.83 11.73
C GLY A 22 -5.08 3.75 12.43
N SER A 23 -5.43 4.80 13.18
CA SER A 23 -6.70 4.89 13.91
C SER A 23 -7.96 5.07 13.03
N GLY A 24 -7.82 4.93 11.71
CA GLY A 24 -8.88 5.16 10.71
C GLY A 24 -8.99 6.61 10.26
N SER A 25 -9.54 6.83 9.06
CA SER A 25 -9.83 8.16 8.55
C SER A 25 -10.98 8.79 9.36
N ARG A 26 -10.86 10.08 9.68
CA ARG A 26 -11.99 10.84 10.24
C ARG A 26 -12.92 11.27 9.12
N ASN A 27 -14.21 11.05 9.28
CA ASN A 27 -15.22 11.63 8.40
C ASN A 27 -15.41 13.13 8.70
N SER A 28 -16.18 13.83 7.86
CA SER A 28 -16.51 15.26 8.05
C SER A 28 -17.29 15.54 9.34
N SER A 29 -17.85 14.52 9.98
CA SER A 29 -18.57 14.61 11.25
C SER A 29 -17.66 14.43 12.48
N GLY A 30 -16.35 14.19 12.27
CA GLY A 30 -15.37 13.97 13.34
C GLY A 30 -15.31 12.53 13.87
N GLU A 31 -16.15 11.64 13.35
CA GLU A 31 -16.16 10.23 13.73
C GLU A 31 -15.05 9.48 12.99
N ARG A 32 -14.48 8.47 13.66
CA ARG A 32 -13.48 7.60 13.06
C ARG A 32 -14.19 6.54 12.22
N VAL A 33 -13.91 6.53 10.92
CA VAL A 33 -14.32 5.45 10.03
C VAL A 33 -13.40 4.26 10.30
N ALA A 34 -13.99 3.14 10.68
CA ALA A 34 -13.25 1.89 10.84
C ALA A 34 -12.68 1.47 9.48
N LEU A 35 -11.38 1.16 9.46
CA LEU A 35 -10.73 0.62 8.27
C LEU A 35 -11.31 -0.76 7.96
N THR A 36 -11.54 -1.05 6.68
CA THR A 36 -12.00 -2.36 6.22
C THR A 36 -10.87 -3.41 6.29
N VAL A 37 -9.63 -2.93 6.39
CA VAL A 37 -8.41 -3.72 6.39
C VAL A 37 -7.84 -3.92 7.79
N LYS A 38 -7.15 -5.05 8.01
CA LYS A 38 -6.51 -5.39 9.28
C LYS A 38 -5.01 -5.67 9.09
N ALA A 39 -4.26 -5.59 10.18
CA ALA A 39 -2.88 -6.06 10.17
C ALA A 39 -2.84 -7.57 9.84
N GLY A 40 -1.94 -7.95 8.93
CA GLY A 40 -1.83 -9.29 8.36
C GLY A 40 -2.64 -9.51 7.08
N ASP A 41 -3.51 -8.59 6.68
CA ASP A 41 -4.22 -8.72 5.40
C ASP A 41 -3.26 -8.45 4.23
N LYS A 42 -3.38 -9.27 3.19
CA LYS A 42 -2.69 -9.07 1.92
C LYS A 42 -3.55 -8.19 1.04
N ILE A 43 -2.96 -7.14 0.48
CA ILE A 43 -3.68 -6.18 -0.33
C ILE A 43 -3.00 -5.96 -1.67
N PHE A 44 -3.81 -5.62 -2.67
CA PHE A 44 -3.34 -4.98 -3.88
C PHE A 44 -3.52 -3.48 -3.76
N TYR A 45 -2.48 -2.71 -4.09
CA TYR A 45 -2.50 -1.25 -4.11
C TYR A 45 -1.90 -0.73 -5.42
N ARG A 46 -2.18 0.54 -5.75
CA ARG A 46 -1.65 1.15 -6.97
C ARG A 46 -0.12 1.29 -6.88
N GLN A 47 0.58 1.01 -7.98
CA GLN A 47 2.04 1.07 -8.05
C GLN A 47 2.65 2.42 -7.61
N TRP A 48 1.88 3.50 -7.70
CA TRP A 48 2.30 4.88 -7.40
C TRP A 48 1.63 5.43 -6.13
N ALA A 49 0.96 4.57 -5.37
CA ALA A 49 0.28 4.98 -4.15
C ALA A 49 1.18 4.90 -2.93
N GLY A 50 1.04 5.90 -2.07
CA GLY A 50 1.71 5.99 -0.79
C GLY A 50 3.05 6.70 -0.82
N THR A 51 3.58 6.89 0.38
CA THR A 51 4.88 7.47 0.67
C THR A 51 5.78 6.38 1.22
N GLU A 52 6.94 6.18 0.59
CA GLU A 52 7.96 5.29 1.10
C GLU A 52 8.59 5.92 2.35
N VAL A 53 8.58 5.18 3.45
CA VAL A 53 9.17 5.56 4.73
C VAL A 53 10.10 4.44 5.19
N GLU A 54 11.27 4.81 5.68
CA GLU A 54 12.25 3.86 6.20
C GLU A 54 12.25 3.95 7.73
N HIS A 55 12.10 2.81 8.39
CA HIS A 55 12.10 2.70 9.86
C HIS A 55 12.85 1.42 10.24
N ASP A 56 13.79 1.51 11.18
CA ASP A 56 14.58 0.36 11.65
C ASP A 56 15.25 -0.47 10.54
N ASN A 57 15.82 0.19 9.52
CA ASN A 57 16.40 -0.42 8.31
C ASN A 57 15.40 -1.20 7.43
N GLU A 58 14.10 -1.06 7.68
CA GLU A 58 13.05 -1.65 6.86
C GLU A 58 12.29 -0.57 6.09
N LYS A 59 11.95 -0.89 4.83
CA LYS A 59 11.19 0.02 3.97
C LYS A 59 9.71 -0.32 4.04
N TYR A 60 8.93 0.67 4.43
CA TYR A 60 7.49 0.61 4.52
C TYR A 60 6.86 1.58 3.53
N ILE A 61 5.64 1.28 3.09
CA ILE A 61 4.86 2.16 2.24
C ILE A 61 3.61 2.56 3.01
N VAL A 62 3.51 3.84 3.34
CA VAL A 62 2.33 4.40 3.99
C VAL A 62 1.40 4.95 2.94
N MET A 63 0.20 4.41 2.83
CA MET A 63 -0.83 4.84 1.88
C MET A 63 -2.19 4.98 2.56
N LYS A 64 -3.12 5.63 1.88
CA LYS A 64 -4.50 5.74 2.36
C LYS A 64 -5.29 4.50 1.94
N GLU A 65 -6.34 4.17 2.70
CA GLU A 65 -7.25 3.08 2.34
C GLU A 65 -7.85 3.23 0.94
N SER A 66 -8.07 4.48 0.49
CA SER A 66 -8.59 4.78 -0.86
C SER A 66 -7.68 4.34 -2.01
N ASP A 67 -6.40 4.10 -1.74
CA ASP A 67 -5.44 3.64 -2.74
C ASP A 67 -5.36 2.11 -2.84
N ILE A 68 -6.02 1.41 -1.90
CA ILE A 68 -6.12 -0.05 -1.87
C ILE A 68 -7.16 -0.46 -2.91
N LEU A 69 -6.75 -1.32 -3.84
CA LEU A 69 -7.59 -1.82 -4.93
C LEU A 69 -8.42 -3.03 -4.49
N ALA A 70 -7.82 -3.95 -3.73
CA ALA A 70 -8.48 -5.16 -3.25
C ALA A 70 -7.76 -5.77 -2.05
N VAL A 71 -8.50 -6.51 -1.22
CA VAL A 71 -7.95 -7.37 -0.16
C VAL A 71 -7.98 -8.82 -0.65
N ILE A 72 -6.84 -9.50 -0.58
CA ILE A 72 -6.64 -10.91 -0.93
C ILE A 72 -6.85 -11.73 0.35
N LYS A 73 -7.81 -12.65 0.32
CA LYS A 73 -8.05 -13.63 1.39
C LYS A 73 -7.50 -14.99 1.00
#